data_AF-A0A1C7MV74-F1
#
_entry.id   AF-A0A1C7MV74-F1
#
_cell.length_a   1.000
_cell.length_b   1.000
_cell.length_c   1.000
_cell.angle_alpha   90.00
_cell.angle_beta   90.00
_cell.angle_gamma   90.00
#
_symmetry.space_group_name_H-M   'P 1'
#
loop_
_entity.id
_entity.type
_entity.pdbx_description
1 polymer ?
#
loop_
_entity_poly.entity_id
_entity_poly.type
_entity_poly.pdbx_seq_one_letter_code
_entity_poly.pdbx_strand_id
1 'polypeptide(L)'
;MMIFDGSSYEMLPNYSFQVSPHVPGNLLSILERLTTFPTKASELNAWWVEELGTRPPTKKHSDPEDEPVEHDADVPSETEDDWRKFFEDQPTDTEQTPVGGGPRLHTMTIHQSLHSLASHKAIFTRAWLGLLPQLSLDTGESNRALSLRVLNVLHRGVLPHLTRPILVMDWVSSAVDHGGTVGLLALNALFVLMKEYNLDYPSFYTRLYGFLDRNVLHLKHRARFFRLTELFLSSTLIPMPSSHLPAILVASFVKRLARLSLNAPPAAVVMIMPFTYNILRTHPSLMCMIHRDDDLLDVHCDAFLVNEPNPNLTKALDSSLWELYTHKIHFHAAVSTLARIFEEAFTRPQYNMEDFLDHTYGTMFETETKHKIRKDPVVVEEPSHEFTHDQFWMYS
;
A
#
# COMPACT_ATOMS: atom_id res chain seq x y z
N MET A 1 -7.97 -17.19 -23.64
CA MET A 1 -7.76 -15.81 -24.12
C MET A 1 -9.08 -15.33 -24.69
N MET A 2 -9.77 -14.42 -23.99
CA MET A 2 -11.10 -13.96 -24.41
C MET A 2 -10.95 -12.96 -25.56
N ILE A 3 -11.47 -13.34 -26.72
CA ILE A 3 -11.60 -12.48 -27.90
C ILE A 3 -12.81 -11.59 -27.62
N PHE A 4 -12.58 -10.30 -27.33
CA PHE A 4 -13.65 -9.31 -27.37
C PHE A 4 -13.50 -8.53 -28.67
N ASP A 5 -14.46 -8.77 -29.55
CA ASP A 5 -14.57 -8.11 -30.84
C ASP A 5 -14.79 -6.60 -30.66
N GLY A 6 -14.38 -5.80 -31.64
CA GLY A 6 -14.55 -4.35 -31.68
C GLY A 6 -16.01 -3.90 -31.69
N SER A 7 -16.96 -4.86 -31.73
CA SER A 7 -18.42 -4.73 -31.64
C SER A 7 -19.00 -5.13 -30.25
N SER A 8 -18.22 -5.78 -29.39
CA SER A 8 -18.62 -6.22 -28.03
C SER A 8 -18.37 -5.16 -26.94
N TYR A 9 -18.12 -3.92 -27.36
CA TYR A 9 -17.50 -2.82 -26.64
C TYR A 9 -18.33 -2.23 -25.49
N GLU A 10 -19.58 -2.68 -25.32
CA GLU A 10 -20.56 -2.13 -24.37
C GLU A 10 -21.11 -3.14 -23.34
N MET A 11 -20.63 -4.39 -23.30
CA MET A 11 -21.27 -5.42 -22.44
C MET A 11 -21.07 -5.24 -20.93
N LEU A 12 -20.16 -4.37 -20.47
CA LEU A 12 -20.03 -4.06 -19.05
C LEU A 12 -20.76 -2.79 -18.64
N PRO A 13 -20.64 -1.65 -19.34
CA PRO A 13 -21.40 -0.45 -18.98
C PRO A 13 -22.93 -0.59 -19.19
N ASN A 14 -23.40 -1.48 -20.07
CA ASN A 14 -24.84 -1.65 -20.35
C ASN A 14 -25.58 -2.59 -19.38
N TYR A 15 -24.88 -3.36 -18.53
CA TYR A 15 -25.54 -4.17 -17.51
C TYR A 15 -25.51 -3.44 -16.17
N SER A 16 -26.63 -2.79 -15.85
CA SER A 16 -26.87 -2.25 -14.50
C SER A 16 -26.78 -3.39 -13.48
N PHE A 17 -26.14 -3.13 -12.33
CA PHE A 17 -26.05 -4.03 -11.18
C PHE A 17 -27.43 -4.62 -10.77
N GLN A 18 -28.51 -3.89 -11.09
CA GLN A 18 -29.90 -4.30 -10.82
C GLN A 18 -30.37 -5.50 -11.64
N VAL A 19 -29.78 -5.78 -12.81
CA VAL A 19 -30.25 -6.84 -13.73
C VAL A 19 -29.50 -8.16 -13.49
N SER A 20 -28.27 -8.12 -12.98
CA SER A 20 -27.44 -9.32 -12.81
C SER A 20 -26.38 -9.18 -11.68
N PRO A 21 -26.71 -9.52 -10.43
CA PRO A 21 -25.84 -9.29 -9.27
C PRO A 21 -24.57 -10.16 -9.25
N HIS A 22 -24.55 -11.28 -9.97
CA HIS A 22 -23.43 -12.23 -9.96
C HIS A 22 -22.34 -11.95 -11.02
N VAL A 23 -22.63 -11.10 -12.01
CA VAL A 23 -21.70 -10.77 -13.10
C VAL A 23 -20.37 -10.18 -12.60
N PRO A 24 -20.33 -9.18 -11.69
CA PRO A 24 -19.06 -8.64 -11.21
C PRO A 24 -18.24 -9.67 -10.42
N GLY A 25 -18.91 -10.55 -9.66
CA GLY A 25 -18.24 -11.64 -8.93
C GLY A 25 -17.62 -12.69 -9.86
N ASN A 26 -18.35 -13.07 -10.92
CA ASN A 26 -17.86 -14.01 -11.93
C ASN A 26 -16.71 -13.39 -12.74
N LEU A 27 -16.85 -12.14 -13.17
CA LEU A 27 -15.78 -11.43 -13.88
C LEU A 27 -14.52 -11.32 -13.02
N LEU A 28 -14.66 -10.97 -11.74
CA LEU A 28 -13.54 -10.94 -10.81
C LEU A 28 -12.86 -12.31 -10.69
N SER A 29 -13.63 -13.40 -10.58
CA SER A 29 -13.07 -14.75 -10.49
C SER A 29 -12.27 -15.14 -11.74
N ILE A 30 -12.66 -14.64 -12.92
CA ILE A 30 -11.94 -14.87 -14.18
C ILE A 30 -10.65 -14.03 -14.20
N LEU A 31 -10.73 -12.75 -13.80
CA LEU A 31 -9.58 -11.86 -13.77
C LEU A 31 -8.54 -12.28 -12.72
N GLU A 32 -8.95 -12.80 -11.56
CA GLU A 32 -8.03 -13.34 -10.55
C GLU A 32 -7.26 -14.56 -11.03
N ARG A 33 -7.83 -15.35 -11.94
CA ARG A 33 -7.13 -16.51 -12.54
C ARG A 33 -6.07 -16.11 -13.56
N LEU A 34 -6.05 -14.85 -13.99
CA LEU A 34 -5.01 -14.31 -14.87
C LEU A 34 -3.77 -13.93 -14.03
N THR A 35 -3.02 -14.94 -13.59
CA THR A 35 -1.83 -14.75 -12.75
C THR A 35 -0.57 -14.42 -13.54
N THR A 36 -0.56 -14.73 -14.84
CA THR A 36 0.59 -14.51 -15.72
C THR A 36 0.23 -13.50 -16.81
N PHE A 37 0.94 -12.38 -16.84
CA PHE A 37 0.81 -11.39 -17.89
C PHE A 37 2.09 -11.37 -18.75
N PRO A 38 2.01 -11.42 -20.08
CA PRO A 38 3.18 -11.39 -20.94
C PRO A 38 3.91 -10.05 -20.78
N THR A 39 5.19 -10.11 -20.40
CA THR A 39 6.07 -8.95 -20.22
C THR A 39 6.90 -8.68 -21.46
N LYS A 40 7.17 -9.71 -22.27
CA LYS A 40 7.94 -9.62 -23.52
C LYS A 40 7.07 -10.00 -24.71
N ALA A 41 7.31 -9.36 -25.86
CA ALA A 41 6.61 -9.70 -27.10
C ALA A 41 6.87 -11.15 -27.55
N SER A 42 8.01 -11.74 -27.17
CA SER A 42 8.35 -13.15 -27.44
C SER A 42 7.49 -14.16 -26.69
N GLU A 43 6.79 -13.73 -25.64
CA GLU A 43 5.90 -14.60 -24.83
C GLU A 43 4.53 -14.77 -25.50
N LEU A 44 4.22 -14.01 -26.56
CA LEU A 44 3.05 -14.18 -27.42
C LEU A 44 3.33 -15.24 -28.49
N ASN A 45 3.45 -16.51 -28.07
CA ASN A 45 3.88 -17.62 -28.94
C ASN A 45 2.82 -18.71 -29.14
N ALA A 46 1.73 -18.71 -28.38
CA ALA A 46 0.67 -19.70 -28.46
C ALA A 46 -0.68 -19.05 -28.76
N TRP A 47 -1.40 -19.59 -29.74
CA TRP A 47 -2.68 -19.09 -30.21
C TRP A 47 -3.73 -20.19 -30.13
N TRP A 48 -4.94 -19.87 -29.67
CA TRP A 48 -6.04 -20.83 -29.65
C TRP A 48 -6.57 -21.15 -31.05
N VAL A 49 -6.44 -20.18 -31.97
CA VAL A 49 -6.77 -20.33 -33.39
C VAL A 49 -5.47 -20.13 -34.16
N GLU A 50 -5.01 -21.17 -34.84
CA GLU A 50 -3.71 -21.19 -35.53
C GLU A 50 -3.61 -20.10 -36.61
N GLU A 51 -4.73 -19.79 -37.29
CA GLU A 51 -4.81 -18.76 -38.33
C GLU A 51 -4.47 -17.34 -37.82
N LEU A 52 -4.82 -17.03 -36.57
CA LEU A 52 -4.54 -15.74 -35.93
C LEU A 52 -3.07 -15.62 -35.46
N GLY A 53 -2.34 -16.74 -35.49
CA GLY A 53 -0.91 -16.77 -35.17
C GLY A 53 -0.01 -16.36 -36.34
N THR A 54 -0.56 -16.26 -37.55
CA THR A 54 0.19 -15.71 -38.69
C THR A 54 0.51 -14.24 -38.43
N ARG A 55 1.72 -13.77 -38.76
CA ARG A 55 2.05 -12.35 -38.54
C ARG A 55 1.27 -11.50 -39.56
N PRO A 56 0.63 -10.39 -39.14
CA PRO A 56 -0.08 -9.52 -40.08
C PRO A 56 0.86 -9.01 -41.18
N PRO A 57 0.38 -8.83 -42.43
CA PRO A 57 1.17 -8.20 -43.47
C PRO A 57 1.50 -6.76 -43.04
N THR A 58 2.78 -6.48 -42.83
CA THR A 58 3.27 -5.11 -42.66
C THR A 58 2.95 -4.36 -43.95
N LYS A 59 2.24 -3.22 -43.87
CA LYS A 59 2.07 -2.34 -45.02
C LYS A 59 3.47 -2.01 -45.55
N LYS A 60 3.80 -2.53 -46.74
CA LYS A 60 4.96 -2.07 -47.51
C LYS A 60 4.73 -0.58 -47.77
N HIS A 61 5.66 0.26 -47.36
CA HIS A 61 5.86 1.55 -48.02
C HIS A 61 6.07 1.22 -49.49
N SER A 62 5.17 1.68 -50.35
CA SER A 62 5.39 1.72 -51.78
C SER A 62 6.33 2.89 -52.04
N ASP A 63 7.62 2.61 -52.21
CA ASP A 63 8.52 3.49 -52.94
C ASP A 63 8.00 3.62 -54.38
N PRO A 64 7.76 4.84 -54.89
CA PRO A 64 7.72 5.07 -56.32
C PRO A 64 9.14 5.44 -56.79
N GLU A 65 9.81 4.51 -57.48
CA GLU A 65 11.00 4.79 -58.28
C GLU A 65 10.62 5.62 -59.52
N ASP A 66 11.28 6.77 -59.64
CA ASP A 66 11.81 7.47 -60.83
C ASP A 66 11.03 7.51 -62.16
N GLU A 67 10.73 8.73 -62.62
CA GLU A 67 11.27 9.30 -63.86
C GLU A 67 11.09 10.85 -63.91
N PRO A 68 11.94 11.58 -64.68
CA PRO A 68 12.43 12.91 -64.32
C PRO A 68 11.82 14.06 -65.15
N VAL A 69 11.62 15.25 -64.57
CA VAL A 69 11.55 16.51 -65.35
C VAL A 69 12.09 17.70 -64.53
N GLU A 70 12.99 18.44 -65.17
CA GLU A 70 13.67 19.68 -64.81
C GLU A 70 12.73 20.85 -64.45
N HIS A 71 13.14 21.76 -63.54
CA HIS A 71 13.57 23.13 -63.91
C HIS A 71 14.04 23.98 -62.71
N ASP A 72 14.93 24.90 -63.07
CA ASP A 72 15.76 25.82 -62.28
C ASP A 72 15.06 26.95 -61.49
N ALA A 73 15.75 27.33 -60.40
CA ALA A 73 16.17 28.66 -59.92
C ALA A 73 15.21 29.87 -59.68
N ASP A 74 15.57 30.57 -58.59
CA ASP A 74 15.48 32.02 -58.27
C ASP A 74 14.24 32.65 -57.55
N VAL A 75 14.31 32.71 -56.19
CA VAL A 75 14.63 33.89 -55.30
C VAL A 75 13.81 35.21 -55.46
N PRO A 76 13.57 36.10 -54.45
CA PRO A 76 13.33 36.04 -52.98
C PRO A 76 12.19 36.97 -52.45
N SER A 77 11.84 36.93 -51.15
CA SER A 77 11.73 38.16 -50.30
C SER A 77 11.66 37.86 -48.80
N GLU A 78 12.62 38.42 -48.05
CA GLU A 78 12.53 39.20 -46.79
C GLU A 78 11.22 39.14 -45.98
N THR A 79 11.16 39.17 -44.65
CA THR A 79 12.05 39.15 -43.48
C THR A 79 11.09 39.10 -42.30
N GLU A 80 11.39 38.38 -41.22
CA GLU A 80 11.21 38.86 -39.84
C GLU A 80 11.70 37.79 -38.84
N ASP A 81 12.54 38.25 -37.91
CA ASP A 81 13.30 37.49 -36.93
C ASP A 81 12.44 36.63 -36.01
N ASP A 82 12.58 35.30 -36.05
CA ASP A 82 12.07 34.42 -34.99
C ASP A 82 13.20 34.18 -33.96
N TRP A 83 13.10 34.89 -32.83
CA TRP A 83 14.02 34.89 -31.69
C TRP A 83 14.15 33.54 -30.96
N ARG A 84 13.54 32.48 -31.51
CA ARG A 84 13.51 31.12 -30.94
C ARG A 84 14.83 30.34 -31.07
N LYS A 85 15.69 30.70 -32.02
CA LYS A 85 17.01 30.05 -32.19
C LYS A 85 17.98 30.30 -31.05
N PHE A 86 17.70 31.27 -30.16
CA PHE A 86 18.58 31.61 -29.04
C PHE A 86 18.48 30.62 -27.85
N PHE A 87 17.41 29.81 -27.78
CA PHE A 87 17.19 28.87 -26.67
C PHE A 87 17.47 27.40 -27.01
N GLU A 88 17.74 27.07 -28.28
CA GLU A 88 17.90 25.67 -28.73
C GLU A 88 19.35 25.18 -28.76
N ASP A 89 20.36 26.07 -28.68
CA ASP A 89 21.77 25.67 -28.57
C ASP A 89 22.25 25.64 -27.11
N GLN A 90 21.81 24.62 -26.37
CA GLN A 90 22.63 24.03 -25.31
C GLN A 90 22.88 22.54 -25.63
N PRO A 91 24.14 22.10 -25.74
CA PRO A 91 24.43 20.70 -26.03
C PRO A 91 24.21 19.88 -24.74
N THR A 92 23.19 19.03 -24.73
CA THR A 92 23.09 17.95 -23.75
C THR A 92 23.34 16.63 -24.47
N ASP A 93 24.53 16.09 -24.22
CA ASP A 93 24.90 14.72 -24.54
C ASP A 93 23.91 13.75 -23.88
N THR A 94 23.02 13.15 -24.67
CA THR A 94 22.54 11.79 -24.41
C THR A 94 22.04 11.21 -25.72
N GLU A 95 22.76 10.21 -26.26
CA GLU A 95 22.30 9.37 -27.35
C GLU A 95 20.96 8.72 -26.98
N GLN A 96 19.85 9.27 -27.48
CA GLN A 96 18.57 8.58 -27.55
C GLN A 96 18.35 8.17 -29.01
N THR A 97 18.54 6.88 -29.28
CA THR A 97 17.98 6.25 -30.48
C THR A 97 16.47 6.55 -30.55
N PRO A 98 15.95 7.06 -31.67
CA PRO A 98 14.54 7.41 -31.77
C PRO A 98 13.70 6.13 -31.75
N VAL A 99 12.88 5.97 -30.72
CA VAL A 99 11.84 4.93 -30.69
C VAL A 99 10.80 5.33 -31.72
N GLY A 100 10.90 4.75 -32.91
CA GLY A 100 9.94 4.92 -33.99
C GLY A 100 8.51 4.68 -33.47
N GLY A 101 7.65 5.67 -33.67
CA GLY A 101 6.26 5.64 -33.27
C GLY A 101 5.53 4.49 -33.96
N GLY A 102 5.31 3.39 -33.21
CA GLY A 102 4.42 2.32 -33.62
C GLY A 102 3.00 2.85 -33.89
N PRO A 103 2.22 2.17 -34.74
CA PRO A 103 0.88 2.61 -35.10
C PRO A 103 0.02 2.80 -33.83
N ARG A 104 -0.71 3.93 -33.79
CA ARG A 104 -1.59 4.27 -32.67
C ARG A 104 -2.59 3.12 -32.45
N LEU A 105 -2.79 2.70 -31.20
CA LEU A 105 -3.63 1.54 -30.85
C LEU A 105 -5.04 1.53 -31.47
N HIS A 106 -5.60 2.71 -31.79
CA HIS A 106 -6.94 2.84 -32.39
C HIS A 106 -6.98 2.58 -33.91
N THR A 107 -5.83 2.54 -34.59
CA THR A 107 -5.75 2.29 -36.04
C THR A 107 -5.35 0.86 -36.39
N MET A 108 -5.08 0.03 -35.38
CA MET A 108 -4.67 -1.37 -35.55
C MET A 108 -5.88 -2.24 -35.85
N THR A 109 -5.75 -3.12 -36.85
CA THR A 109 -6.74 -4.17 -37.10
C THR A 109 -6.72 -5.21 -35.97
N ILE A 110 -7.80 -5.98 -35.79
CA ILE A 110 -7.90 -7.03 -34.76
C ILE A 110 -6.69 -7.98 -34.82
N HIS A 111 -6.26 -8.35 -36.03
CA HIS A 111 -5.10 -9.20 -36.22
C HIS A 111 -3.79 -8.54 -35.75
N GLN A 112 -3.64 -7.24 -35.97
CA GLN A 112 -2.46 -6.49 -35.54
C GLN A 112 -2.45 -6.22 -34.03
N SER A 113 -3.62 -6.05 -33.42
CA SER A 113 -3.75 -5.85 -31.97
C SER A 113 -3.49 -7.14 -31.19
N LEU A 114 -3.72 -8.31 -31.78
CA LEU A 114 -3.38 -9.58 -31.16
C LEU A 114 -1.87 -9.75 -30.95
N HIS A 115 -1.04 -9.31 -31.89
CA HIS A 115 0.43 -9.44 -31.80
C HIS A 115 1.11 -8.31 -30.98
N SER A 116 0.36 -7.28 -30.57
CA SER A 116 0.89 -6.16 -29.80
C SER A 116 0.62 -6.31 -28.30
N LEU A 117 1.67 -6.20 -27.50
CA LEU A 117 1.56 -6.25 -26.02
C LEU A 117 0.78 -5.04 -25.48
N ALA A 118 0.91 -3.88 -26.13
CA ALA A 118 0.23 -2.65 -25.71
C ALA A 118 -1.30 -2.77 -25.83
N SER A 119 -1.82 -3.50 -26.82
CA SER A 119 -3.25 -3.77 -26.97
C SER A 119 -3.77 -4.76 -25.93
N HIS A 120 -3.00 -5.79 -25.57
CA HIS A 120 -3.36 -6.68 -24.44
C HIS A 120 -3.47 -5.89 -23.13
N LYS A 121 -2.49 -5.01 -22.85
CA LYS A 121 -2.54 -4.12 -21.68
C LYS A 121 -3.74 -3.17 -21.76
N ALA A 122 -4.07 -2.64 -22.94
CA ALA A 122 -5.20 -1.73 -23.12
C ALA A 122 -6.54 -2.41 -22.85
N ILE A 123 -6.75 -3.63 -23.36
CA ILE A 123 -7.96 -4.42 -23.11
C ILE A 123 -8.05 -4.79 -21.63
N PHE A 124 -6.95 -5.23 -21.02
CA PHE A 124 -6.88 -5.51 -19.59
C PHE A 124 -7.24 -4.28 -18.75
N THR A 125 -6.67 -3.12 -19.09
CA THR A 125 -6.98 -1.85 -18.42
C THR A 125 -8.45 -1.49 -18.55
N ARG A 126 -9.03 -1.64 -19.74
CA ARG A 126 -10.45 -1.34 -19.98
C ARG A 126 -11.38 -2.30 -19.21
N ALA A 127 -11.03 -3.59 -19.13
CA ALA A 127 -11.80 -4.57 -18.35
C ALA A 127 -11.81 -4.21 -16.85
N TRP A 128 -10.66 -3.84 -16.29
CA TRP A 128 -10.57 -3.40 -14.90
C TRP A 128 -11.31 -2.08 -14.65
N LEU A 129 -11.15 -1.08 -15.52
CA LEU A 129 -11.86 0.19 -15.39
C LEU A 129 -13.38 0.08 -15.60
N GLY A 130 -13.85 -0.94 -16.31
CA GLY A 130 -15.28 -1.25 -16.39
C GLY A 130 -15.81 -1.93 -15.12
N LEU A 131 -14.98 -2.76 -14.47
CA LEU A 131 -15.36 -3.50 -13.25
C LEU A 131 -15.33 -2.64 -11.99
N LEU A 132 -14.29 -1.81 -11.79
CA LEU A 132 -14.07 -1.07 -10.55
C LEU A 132 -15.26 -0.14 -10.16
N PRO A 133 -15.86 0.63 -11.07
CA PRO A 133 -17.03 1.47 -10.74
C PRO A 133 -18.26 0.67 -10.32
N GLN A 134 -18.41 -0.57 -10.81
CA GLN A 134 -19.52 -1.46 -10.44
C GLN A 134 -19.36 -2.01 -9.02
N LEU A 135 -18.13 -2.05 -8.50
CA LEU A 135 -17.79 -2.50 -7.15
C LEU A 135 -17.88 -1.37 -6.12
N SER A 136 -18.75 -0.38 -6.36
CA SER A 136 -18.95 0.75 -5.45
C SER A 136 -19.21 0.25 -4.03
N LEU A 137 -18.48 0.82 -3.07
CA LEU A 137 -18.41 0.36 -1.69
C LEU A 137 -19.70 0.61 -0.89
N ASP A 138 -20.63 1.38 -1.46
CA ASP A 138 -21.86 1.83 -0.80
C ASP A 138 -23.03 0.84 -0.93
N THR A 139 -22.91 -0.18 -1.81
CA THR A 139 -24.07 -0.96 -2.31
C THR A 139 -24.21 -2.38 -1.76
N GLY A 140 -23.66 -2.68 -0.57
CA GLY A 140 -23.98 -3.89 0.20
C GLY A 140 -22.79 -4.80 0.56
N GLU A 141 -22.99 -5.71 1.52
CA GLU A 141 -21.96 -6.59 2.09
C GLU A 141 -21.23 -7.45 1.04
N SER A 142 -21.96 -7.93 0.02
CA SER A 142 -21.39 -8.70 -1.09
C SER A 142 -20.36 -7.91 -1.90
N ASN A 143 -20.61 -6.62 -2.15
CA ASN A 143 -19.68 -5.76 -2.88
C ASN A 143 -18.45 -5.44 -2.03
N ARG A 144 -18.61 -5.30 -0.70
CA ARG A 144 -17.48 -5.16 0.22
C ARG A 144 -16.53 -6.36 0.15
N ALA A 145 -17.07 -7.59 0.11
CA ALA A 145 -16.25 -8.80 -0.02
C ALA A 145 -15.49 -8.85 -1.35
N LEU A 146 -16.15 -8.46 -2.46
CA LEU A 146 -15.51 -8.39 -3.78
C LEU A 146 -14.41 -7.32 -3.82
N SER A 147 -14.65 -6.13 -3.26
CA SER A 147 -13.65 -5.06 -3.21
C SER A 147 -12.42 -5.44 -2.37
N LEU A 148 -12.60 -6.16 -1.25
CA LEU A 148 -11.48 -6.70 -0.48
C LEU A 148 -10.62 -7.69 -1.28
N ARG A 149 -11.25 -8.52 -2.11
CA ARG A 149 -10.52 -9.44 -3.00
C ARG A 149 -9.73 -8.69 -4.06
N VAL A 150 -10.35 -7.70 -4.70
CA VAL A 150 -9.67 -6.82 -5.68
C VAL A 150 -8.46 -6.14 -5.06
N LEU A 151 -8.64 -5.49 -3.91
CA LEU A 151 -7.58 -4.73 -3.24
C LEU A 151 -6.40 -5.60 -2.79
N ASN A 152 -6.62 -6.88 -2.51
CA ASN A 152 -5.55 -7.82 -2.19
C ASN A 152 -4.62 -8.10 -3.38
N VAL A 153 -5.15 -8.10 -4.60
CA VAL A 153 -4.41 -8.40 -5.83
C VAL A 153 -3.94 -7.13 -6.54
N LEU A 154 -4.62 -6.00 -6.32
CA LEU A 154 -4.46 -4.75 -7.06
C LEU A 154 -3.00 -4.29 -7.15
N HIS A 155 -2.29 -4.23 -6.02
CA HIS A 155 -0.95 -3.64 -5.91
C HIS A 155 0.12 -4.42 -6.69
N ARG A 156 0.09 -5.76 -6.68
CA ARG A 156 1.11 -6.63 -7.32
C ARG A 156 0.67 -7.19 -8.66
N GLY A 157 -0.60 -7.52 -8.81
CA GLY A 157 -1.13 -8.25 -9.96
C GLY A 157 -1.82 -7.38 -11.00
N VAL A 158 -2.26 -6.16 -10.65
CA VAL A 158 -3.02 -5.32 -11.58
C VAL A 158 -2.24 -4.06 -11.94
N LEU A 159 -1.79 -3.27 -10.96
CA LEU A 159 -1.13 -1.97 -11.21
C LEU A 159 0.02 -2.03 -12.24
N PRO A 160 0.97 -3.01 -12.18
CA PRO A 160 2.09 -3.07 -13.13
C PRO A 160 1.69 -3.37 -14.58
N HIS A 161 0.47 -3.89 -14.79
CA HIS A 161 -0.02 -4.33 -16.09
C HIS A 161 -1.01 -3.35 -16.73
N LEU A 162 -1.40 -2.28 -16.01
CA LEU A 162 -2.24 -1.23 -16.56
C LEU A 162 -1.43 -0.31 -17.49
N THR A 163 -2.08 0.17 -18.56
CA THR A 163 -1.48 1.17 -19.46
C THR A 163 -1.39 2.54 -18.81
N ARG A 164 -2.41 2.91 -18.02
CA ARG A 164 -2.48 4.17 -17.25
C ARG A 164 -3.00 3.89 -15.82
N PRO A 165 -2.11 3.54 -14.89
CA PRO A 165 -2.46 3.22 -13.49
C PRO A 165 -3.16 4.35 -12.73
N ILE A 166 -2.90 5.60 -13.12
CA ILE A 166 -3.51 6.82 -12.56
C ILE A 166 -5.05 6.78 -12.62
N LEU A 167 -5.64 6.08 -13.61
CA LEU A 167 -7.10 6.00 -13.75
C LEU A 167 -7.78 5.23 -12.62
N VAL A 168 -7.04 4.40 -11.88
CA VAL A 168 -7.57 3.64 -10.74
C VAL A 168 -7.55 4.47 -9.45
N MET A 169 -6.90 5.65 -9.47
CA MET A 169 -6.77 6.53 -8.30
C MET A 169 -8.12 6.85 -7.69
N ASP A 170 -9.10 7.30 -8.47
CA ASP A 170 -10.38 7.79 -7.92
C ASP A 170 -11.08 6.70 -7.09
N TRP A 171 -11.07 5.46 -7.60
CA TRP A 171 -11.60 4.31 -6.89
C TRP A 171 -10.77 3.93 -5.65
N VAL A 172 -9.42 3.97 -5.74
CA VAL A 172 -8.53 3.68 -4.60
C VAL A 172 -8.66 4.75 -3.51
N SER A 173 -8.74 6.02 -3.88
CA SER A 173 -8.94 7.16 -2.97
C SER A 173 -10.29 7.04 -2.27
N SER A 174 -11.36 6.75 -3.00
CA SER A 174 -12.68 6.46 -2.42
C SER A 174 -12.63 5.26 -1.46
N ALA A 175 -11.88 4.21 -1.79
CA ALA A 175 -11.69 3.05 -0.92
C ALA A 175 -10.90 3.37 0.36
N VAL A 176 -9.91 4.26 0.27
CA VAL A 176 -9.16 4.78 1.43
C VAL A 176 -10.05 5.66 2.30
N ASP A 177 -10.84 6.56 1.70
CA ASP A 177 -11.75 7.46 2.41
C ASP A 177 -12.90 6.72 3.11
N HIS A 178 -13.36 5.59 2.57
CA HIS A 178 -14.35 4.72 3.23
C HIS A 178 -13.83 4.14 4.56
N GLY A 179 -12.52 4.01 4.73
CA GLY A 179 -11.91 3.54 5.97
C GLY A 179 -12.11 2.05 6.28
N GLY A 180 -11.75 1.66 7.50
CA GLY A 180 -11.82 0.28 7.98
C GLY A 180 -10.94 -0.70 7.19
N THR A 181 -11.31 -1.98 7.18
CA THR A 181 -10.51 -3.04 6.54
C THR A 181 -10.27 -2.84 5.04
N VAL A 182 -11.23 -2.24 4.34
CA VAL A 182 -11.14 -1.91 2.91
C VAL A 182 -10.08 -0.82 2.71
N GLY A 183 -10.17 0.27 3.46
CA GLY A 183 -9.20 1.37 3.37
C GLY A 183 -7.77 0.96 3.73
N LEU A 184 -7.59 0.11 4.75
CA LEU A 184 -6.26 -0.43 5.08
C LEU A 184 -5.64 -1.25 3.93
N LEU A 185 -6.45 -2.01 3.21
CA LEU A 185 -5.97 -2.78 2.07
C LEU A 185 -5.67 -1.86 0.88
N ALA A 186 -6.53 -0.88 0.64
CA ALA A 186 -6.37 0.15 -0.39
C ALA A 186 -5.11 1.01 -0.17
N LEU A 187 -4.68 1.21 1.07
CA LEU A 187 -3.45 1.92 1.40
C LEU A 187 -2.20 1.33 0.72
N ASN A 188 -2.18 0.01 0.47
CA ASN A 188 -1.10 -0.62 -0.30
C ASN A 188 -1.09 -0.20 -1.76
N ALA A 189 -2.26 -0.14 -2.39
CA ALA A 189 -2.39 0.28 -3.77
C ALA A 189 -2.11 1.78 -3.90
N LEU A 190 -2.59 2.59 -2.95
CA LEU A 190 -2.28 4.01 -2.88
C LEU A 190 -0.78 4.23 -2.73
N PHE A 191 -0.09 3.47 -1.88
CA PHE A 191 1.36 3.57 -1.72
C PHE A 191 2.12 3.36 -3.02
N VAL A 192 1.76 2.32 -3.79
CA VAL A 192 2.38 2.07 -5.10
C VAL A 192 2.11 3.22 -6.07
N LEU A 193 0.88 3.75 -6.08
CA LEU A 193 0.51 4.91 -6.89
C LEU A 193 1.31 6.16 -6.51
N MET A 194 1.50 6.43 -5.22
CA MET A 194 2.30 7.55 -4.74
C MET A 194 3.79 7.39 -5.07
N LYS A 195 4.34 6.19 -4.88
CA LYS A 195 5.78 5.91 -5.04
C LYS A 195 6.22 5.83 -6.51
N GLU A 196 5.45 5.14 -7.35
CA GLU A 196 5.86 4.84 -8.73
C GLU A 196 5.29 5.84 -9.75
N TYR A 197 4.14 6.45 -9.42
CA TYR A 197 3.42 7.34 -10.34
C TYR A 197 3.30 8.78 -9.80
N ASN A 198 4.07 9.11 -8.75
CA ASN A 198 4.18 10.45 -8.13
C ASN A 198 2.82 11.10 -7.86
N LEU A 199 1.90 10.30 -7.36
CA LEU A 199 0.54 10.71 -7.07
C LEU A 199 0.48 11.44 -5.73
N ASP A 200 -0.07 12.65 -5.72
CA ASP A 200 -0.28 13.39 -4.49
C ASP A 200 -1.68 13.11 -3.92
N TYR A 201 -1.72 12.53 -2.71
CA TYR A 201 -2.95 12.34 -1.96
C TYR A 201 -3.07 13.42 -0.87
N PRO A 202 -4.16 14.21 -0.85
CA PRO A 202 -4.30 15.33 0.07
C PRO A 202 -4.36 14.85 1.52
N SER A 203 -3.64 15.51 2.43
CA SER A 203 -3.63 15.21 3.86
C SER A 203 -3.38 13.73 4.19
N PHE A 204 -2.47 13.09 3.44
CA PHE A 204 -2.14 11.67 3.58
C PHE A 204 -1.88 11.24 5.03
N TYR A 205 -1.05 11.98 5.77
CA TYR A 205 -0.72 11.63 7.16
C TYR A 205 -1.92 11.75 8.11
N THR A 206 -2.85 12.68 7.86
CA THR A 206 -4.10 12.79 8.63
C THR A 206 -4.96 11.55 8.44
N ARG A 207 -5.04 11.04 7.19
CA ARG A 207 -5.72 9.76 6.90
C ARG A 207 -4.99 8.57 7.50
N LEU A 208 -3.67 8.50 7.35
CA LEU A 208 -2.84 7.45 7.94
C LEU A 208 -3.01 7.39 9.47
N TYR A 209 -3.08 8.55 10.12
CA TYR A 209 -3.33 8.67 11.55
C TYR A 209 -4.75 8.22 11.92
N GLY A 210 -5.74 8.50 11.08
CA GLY A 210 -7.12 8.01 11.23
C GLY A 210 -7.26 6.48 11.12
N PHE A 211 -6.35 5.80 10.40
CA PHE A 211 -6.32 4.33 10.34
C PHE A 211 -5.77 3.67 11.60
N LEU A 212 -5.10 4.42 12.48
CA LEU A 212 -4.72 3.94 13.81
C LEU A 212 -5.93 3.95 14.75
N ASP A 213 -6.89 3.08 14.45
CA ASP A 213 -8.10 2.88 15.24
C ASP A 213 -7.89 1.82 16.34
N ARG A 214 -8.91 1.59 17.16
CA ARG A 214 -8.87 0.55 18.20
C ARG A 214 -8.69 -0.86 17.64
N ASN A 215 -9.10 -1.10 16.39
CA ASN A 215 -9.17 -2.43 15.81
C ASN A 215 -7.92 -2.81 15.03
N VAL A 216 -7.08 -1.85 14.61
CA VAL A 216 -5.93 -2.06 13.72
C VAL A 216 -4.99 -3.15 14.23
N LEU A 217 -4.76 -3.19 15.55
CA LEU A 217 -3.87 -4.16 16.20
C LEU A 217 -4.47 -5.57 16.27
N HIS A 218 -5.79 -5.71 16.09
CA HIS A 218 -6.53 -6.97 16.09
C HIS A 218 -6.77 -7.51 14.68
N LEU A 219 -6.50 -6.72 13.63
CA LEU A 219 -6.71 -7.14 12.24
C LEU A 219 -5.72 -8.22 11.79
N LYS A 220 -6.20 -9.14 10.95
CA LYS A 220 -5.37 -10.20 10.33
C LYS A 220 -4.24 -9.64 9.46
N HIS A 221 -4.49 -8.52 8.77
CA HIS A 221 -3.53 -7.90 7.84
C HIS A 221 -2.68 -6.79 8.48
N ARG A 222 -2.56 -6.76 9.81
CA ARG A 222 -1.79 -5.75 10.55
C ARG A 222 -0.31 -5.68 10.14
N ALA A 223 0.34 -6.82 9.93
CA ALA A 223 1.75 -6.88 9.52
C ALA A 223 2.00 -6.08 8.23
N ARG A 224 1.10 -6.25 7.26
CA ARG A 224 1.17 -5.54 5.98
C ARG A 224 0.98 -4.03 6.14
N PHE A 225 0.09 -3.61 7.02
CA PHE A 225 -0.11 -2.20 7.35
C PHE A 225 1.14 -1.61 8.02
N PHE A 226 1.68 -2.24 9.06
CA PHE A 226 2.84 -1.72 9.78
C PHE A 226 4.13 -1.70 8.95
N ARG A 227 4.33 -2.63 8.00
CA ARG A 227 5.41 -2.53 6.98
C ARG A 227 5.33 -1.22 6.21
N LEU A 228 4.12 -0.82 5.80
CA LEU A 228 3.91 0.44 5.08
C LEU A 228 4.07 1.64 6.01
N THR A 229 3.50 1.59 7.21
CA THR A 229 3.59 2.67 8.19
C THR A 229 5.03 2.94 8.58
N GLU A 230 5.83 1.90 8.78
CA GLU A 230 7.27 2.04 9.02
C GLU A 230 7.93 2.75 7.86
N LEU A 231 7.65 2.31 6.62
CA LEU A 231 8.19 2.97 5.43
C LEU A 231 7.78 4.45 5.38
N PHE A 232 6.52 4.80 5.65
CA PHE A 232 6.05 6.19 5.65
C PHE A 232 6.69 7.06 6.74
N LEU A 233 6.86 6.53 7.95
CA LEU A 233 7.42 7.28 9.07
C LEU A 233 8.96 7.31 9.06
N SER A 234 9.61 6.31 8.47
CA SER A 234 11.07 6.26 8.27
C SER A 234 11.54 7.03 7.04
N SER A 235 10.65 7.30 6.09
CA SER A 235 10.97 7.99 4.82
C SER A 235 11.16 9.50 5.01
N THR A 236 12.23 9.87 5.70
CA THR A 236 13.08 11.03 5.35
C THR A 236 13.93 10.76 4.08
N LEU A 237 13.75 9.60 3.43
CA LEU A 237 14.58 9.07 2.35
C LEU A 237 13.81 8.74 1.05
N ILE A 238 12.56 9.21 0.90
CA ILE A 238 11.93 9.27 -0.42
C ILE A 238 12.23 10.67 -0.96
N PRO A 239 12.85 10.81 -2.16
CA PRO A 239 13.11 12.11 -2.77
C PRO A 239 11.80 12.68 -3.30
N MET A 240 10.93 13.10 -2.39
CA MET A 240 9.81 13.98 -2.69
C MET A 240 10.15 15.35 -2.10
N PRO A 241 9.98 16.46 -2.86
CA PRO A 241 10.67 17.73 -2.62
C PRO A 241 10.23 18.49 -1.36
N SER A 242 9.44 17.88 -0.48
CA SER A 242 8.68 18.57 0.56
C SER A 242 8.65 17.89 1.94
N SER A 243 9.33 16.77 2.18
CA SER A 243 9.13 16.00 3.43
C SER A 243 10.31 16.01 4.40
N HIS A 244 10.60 17.17 4.99
CA HIS A 244 11.11 17.17 6.36
C HIS A 244 9.93 16.87 7.29
N LEU A 245 9.71 15.60 7.61
CA LEU A 245 8.60 15.20 8.48
C LEU A 245 8.75 15.89 9.86
N PRO A 246 7.77 16.71 10.30
CA PRO A 246 7.88 17.39 11.58
C PRO A 246 7.92 16.38 12.73
N ALA A 247 8.81 16.59 13.71
CA ALA A 247 8.89 15.72 14.89
C ALA A 247 7.53 15.63 15.63
N ILE A 248 6.73 16.70 15.60
CA ILE A 248 5.38 16.74 16.18
C ILE A 248 4.47 15.66 15.56
N LEU A 249 4.54 15.49 14.24
CA LEU A 249 3.75 14.50 13.54
C LEU A 249 4.14 13.10 14.00
N VAL A 250 5.42 12.77 13.98
CA VAL A 250 5.90 11.45 14.39
C VAL A 250 5.58 11.16 15.85
N ALA A 251 5.73 12.16 16.74
CA ALA A 251 5.35 12.07 18.14
C ALA A 251 3.88 11.65 18.33
N SER A 252 2.98 12.22 17.53
CA SER A 252 1.55 11.88 17.58
C SER A 252 1.26 10.42 17.21
N PHE A 253 1.96 9.90 16.19
CA PHE A 253 1.86 8.49 15.80
C PHE A 253 2.37 7.57 16.91
N VAL A 254 3.54 7.88 17.48
CA VAL A 254 4.12 7.10 18.58
C VAL A 254 3.20 7.12 19.81
N LYS A 255 2.71 8.29 20.22
CA LYS A 255 1.81 8.42 21.38
C LYS A 255 0.48 7.71 21.17
N ARG A 256 -0.13 7.82 19.99
CA ARG A 256 -1.37 7.09 19.67
C ARG A 256 -1.14 5.57 19.68
N LEU A 257 -0.06 5.09 19.07
CA LEU A 257 0.30 3.66 19.10
C LEU A 257 0.57 3.15 20.51
N ALA A 258 1.27 3.94 21.35
CA ALA A 258 1.51 3.61 22.74
C ALA A 258 0.20 3.46 23.52
N ARG A 259 -0.77 4.36 23.33
CA ARG A 259 -2.12 4.22 23.93
C ARG A 259 -2.89 3.01 23.42
N LEU A 260 -2.87 2.76 22.11
CA LEU A 260 -3.52 1.58 21.52
C LEU A 260 -2.90 0.28 22.03
N SER A 261 -1.59 0.27 22.33
CA SER A 261 -0.87 -0.90 22.82
C SER A 261 -1.39 -1.41 24.17
N LEU A 262 -1.99 -0.56 25.01
CA LEU A 262 -2.54 -0.95 26.32
C LEU A 262 -3.69 -1.97 26.20
N ASN A 263 -4.46 -1.91 25.11
CA ASN A 263 -5.58 -2.82 24.85
C ASN A 263 -5.21 -3.90 23.81
N ALA A 264 -3.95 -3.95 23.39
CA ALA A 264 -3.51 -4.75 22.27
C ALA A 264 -3.18 -6.20 22.69
N PRO A 265 -3.26 -7.16 21.77
CA PRO A 265 -2.73 -8.50 22.02
C PRO A 265 -1.20 -8.46 22.15
N PRO A 266 -0.57 -9.36 22.93
CA PRO A 266 0.89 -9.43 23.07
C PRO A 266 1.63 -9.52 21.74
N ALA A 267 1.06 -10.25 20.76
CA ALA A 267 1.62 -10.33 19.41
C ALA A 267 1.75 -8.95 18.72
N ALA A 268 0.83 -8.03 18.98
CA ALA A 268 0.91 -6.67 18.46
C ALA A 268 1.86 -5.80 19.31
N VAL A 269 1.91 -5.99 20.63
CA VAL A 269 2.86 -5.27 21.48
C VAL A 269 4.31 -5.58 21.09
N VAL A 270 4.64 -6.85 20.84
CA VAL A 270 5.97 -7.29 20.36
C VAL A 270 6.41 -6.58 19.07
N MET A 271 5.46 -6.15 18.23
CA MET A 271 5.72 -5.35 17.04
C MET A 271 5.85 -3.85 17.36
N ILE A 272 5.01 -3.31 18.24
CA ILE A 272 5.01 -1.88 18.59
C ILE A 272 6.31 -1.48 19.29
N MET A 273 6.88 -2.30 20.17
CA MET A 273 8.10 -1.95 20.91
C MET A 273 9.33 -1.68 20.02
N PRO A 274 9.76 -2.59 19.12
CA PRO A 274 10.86 -2.30 18.20
C PRO A 274 10.51 -1.18 17.21
N PHE A 275 9.24 -1.06 16.81
CA PHE A 275 8.78 0.03 15.94
C PHE A 275 8.97 1.41 16.58
N THR A 276 8.53 1.58 17.84
CA THR A 276 8.71 2.84 18.57
C THR A 276 10.18 3.09 18.88
N TYR A 277 10.97 2.06 19.20
CA TYR A 277 12.42 2.19 19.38
C TYR A 277 13.11 2.72 18.11
N ASN A 278 12.79 2.16 16.94
CA ASN A 278 13.36 2.59 15.67
C ASN A 278 13.07 4.06 15.40
N ILE A 279 11.83 4.50 15.65
CA ILE A 279 11.39 5.89 15.47
C ILE A 279 12.07 6.86 16.45
N LEU A 280 12.15 6.51 17.72
CA LEU A 280 12.80 7.34 18.73
C LEU A 280 14.29 7.51 18.44
N ARG A 281 14.92 6.46 17.90
CA ARG A 281 16.31 6.50 17.48
C ARG A 281 16.52 7.37 16.22
N THR A 282 15.60 7.36 15.26
CA THR A 282 15.70 8.23 14.06
C THR A 282 15.43 9.70 14.37
N HIS A 283 14.60 9.98 15.39
CA HIS A 283 14.25 11.34 15.80
C HIS A 283 14.58 11.58 17.29
N PRO A 284 15.82 11.97 17.62
CA PRO A 284 16.23 12.22 19.01
C PRO A 284 15.40 13.29 19.74
N SER A 285 14.74 14.20 19.02
CA SER A 285 13.82 15.19 19.59
C SER A 285 12.60 14.55 20.30
N LEU A 286 12.26 13.31 19.96
CA LEU A 286 11.19 12.56 20.61
C LEU A 286 11.62 11.97 21.97
N MET A 287 12.91 11.99 22.29
CA MET A 287 13.43 11.41 23.54
C MET A 287 12.86 12.13 24.78
N CYS A 288 12.45 13.39 24.63
CA CYS A 288 11.74 14.15 25.67
C CYS A 288 10.43 13.48 26.11
N MET A 289 9.87 12.56 25.32
CA MET A 289 8.67 11.81 25.68
C MET A 289 8.99 10.62 26.62
N ILE A 290 10.24 10.18 26.69
CA ILE A 290 10.70 9.14 27.64
C ILE A 290 11.30 9.80 28.89
N HIS A 291 12.15 10.79 28.71
CA HIS A 291 12.87 11.46 29.78
C HIS A 291 12.68 12.97 29.69
N ARG A 292 12.10 13.57 30.73
CA ARG A 292 11.97 15.02 30.88
C ARG A 292 12.75 15.45 32.10
N ASP A 293 13.64 16.42 31.90
CA ASP A 293 14.47 17.00 32.97
C ASP A 293 13.75 18.15 33.71
N ASP A 294 12.60 18.61 33.21
CA ASP A 294 11.88 19.76 33.76
C ASP A 294 11.03 19.37 34.97
N ASP A 295 11.54 19.65 36.17
CA ASP A 295 10.87 19.55 37.48
C ASP A 295 9.70 20.56 37.68
N LEU A 296 9.39 21.38 36.67
CA LEU A 296 8.52 22.57 36.79
C LEU A 296 7.13 22.43 36.15
N LEU A 297 6.84 21.31 35.49
CA LEU A 297 5.52 21.07 34.89
C LEU A 297 4.63 20.34 35.90
N ASP A 298 3.45 20.93 36.14
CA ASP A 298 2.38 20.34 36.95
C ASP A 298 2.11 18.89 36.47
N VAL A 299 2.59 17.92 37.24
CA VAL A 299 2.73 16.48 36.90
C VAL A 299 1.37 15.80 36.62
N HIS A 300 0.27 16.54 36.75
CA HIS A 300 -1.06 15.98 36.91
C HIS A 300 -1.91 15.93 35.62
N CYS A 301 -1.50 16.55 34.51
CA CYS A 301 -2.31 16.56 33.28
C CYS A 301 -1.50 16.22 32.02
N ASP A 302 -1.76 15.06 31.43
CA ASP A 302 -1.26 14.71 30.09
C ASP A 302 -1.87 15.65 29.03
N ALA A 303 -1.03 16.46 28.37
CA ALA A 303 -1.45 17.44 27.37
C ALA A 303 -1.96 16.82 26.06
N PHE A 304 -1.80 15.50 25.85
CA PHE A 304 -2.14 14.84 24.59
C PHE A 304 -3.66 14.78 24.32
N LEU A 305 -4.06 15.27 23.15
CA LEU A 305 -5.43 15.26 22.66
C LEU A 305 -5.72 13.99 21.83
N VAL A 306 -6.47 13.05 22.40
CA VAL A 306 -6.77 11.74 21.78
C VAL A 306 -7.64 11.86 20.53
N ASN A 307 -8.69 12.66 20.65
CA ASN A 307 -9.76 12.76 19.66
C ASN A 307 -9.40 13.72 18.51
N GLU A 308 -8.22 14.34 18.57
CA GLU A 308 -7.76 15.23 17.50
C GLU A 308 -7.45 14.40 16.24
N PRO A 309 -8.05 14.72 15.08
CA PRO A 309 -7.79 14.02 13.83
C PRO A 309 -6.48 14.45 13.18
N ASN A 310 -6.01 15.68 13.43
CA ASN A 310 -4.79 16.20 12.81
C ASN A 310 -3.57 15.86 13.67
N PRO A 311 -2.62 15.04 13.18
CA PRO A 311 -1.46 14.62 13.99
C PRO A 311 -0.63 15.81 14.49
N ASN A 312 -0.54 16.88 13.70
CA ASN A 312 0.20 18.10 14.03
C ASN A 312 -0.37 18.91 15.21
N LEU A 313 -1.64 18.70 15.58
CA LEU A 313 -2.34 19.50 16.62
C LEU A 313 -2.54 18.73 17.93
N THR A 314 -2.08 17.47 17.99
CA THR A 314 -2.33 16.56 19.12
C THR A 314 -1.57 16.90 20.41
N LYS A 315 -0.56 17.78 20.33
CA LYS A 315 0.36 18.12 21.43
C LYS A 315 1.08 16.90 22.04
N ALA A 316 1.35 15.88 21.22
CA ALA A 316 2.02 14.66 21.67
C ALA A 316 3.45 14.88 22.18
N LEU A 317 4.18 15.85 21.64
CA LEU A 317 5.52 16.21 22.14
C LEU A 317 5.52 16.79 23.55
N ASP A 318 4.39 17.33 24.02
CA ASP A 318 4.23 17.85 25.38
C ASP A 318 3.79 16.75 26.37
N SER A 319 3.54 15.54 25.86
CA SER A 319 3.18 14.35 26.61
C SER A 319 4.37 13.41 26.83
N SER A 320 4.22 12.45 27.74
CA SER A 320 5.20 11.38 27.95
C SER A 320 4.61 9.99 27.66
N LEU A 321 5.46 8.98 27.47
CA LEU A 321 5.09 7.63 27.06
C LEU A 321 4.90 6.66 28.25
N TRP A 322 4.09 7.05 29.23
CA TRP A 322 3.74 6.17 30.36
C TRP A 322 3.17 4.82 29.92
N GLU A 323 2.50 4.77 28.78
CA GLU A 323 1.90 3.55 28.26
C GLU A 323 2.92 2.48 27.86
N LEU A 324 4.12 2.88 27.43
CA LEU A 324 5.20 1.92 27.16
C LEU A 324 5.85 1.43 28.46
N TYR A 325 5.89 2.29 29.49
CA TYR A 325 6.43 1.95 30.80
C TYR A 325 5.60 0.86 31.50
N THR A 326 4.28 0.90 31.38
CA THR A 326 3.40 -0.11 32.00
C THR A 326 3.59 -1.51 31.43
N HIS A 327 3.99 -1.65 30.16
CA HIS A 327 4.31 -2.95 29.54
C HIS A 327 5.51 -3.67 30.16
N LYS A 328 6.28 -3.00 31.04
CA LYS A 328 7.31 -3.67 31.85
C LYS A 328 6.70 -4.75 32.75
N ILE A 329 5.47 -4.55 33.21
CA ILE A 329 4.73 -5.50 34.06
C ILE A 329 3.68 -6.24 33.22
N HIS A 330 4.13 -6.79 32.09
CA HIS A 330 3.29 -7.59 31.20
C HIS A 330 3.40 -9.08 31.56
N PHE A 331 2.29 -9.82 31.46
CA PHE A 331 2.24 -11.25 31.83
C PHE A 331 3.18 -12.13 30.98
N HIS A 332 3.35 -11.79 29.70
CA HIS A 332 4.27 -12.48 28.80
C HIS A 332 5.69 -11.92 28.96
N ALA A 333 6.64 -12.81 29.29
CA ALA A 333 8.01 -12.44 29.61
C ALA A 333 8.74 -11.73 28.46
N ALA A 334 8.55 -12.16 27.20
CA ALA A 334 9.22 -11.54 26.05
C ALA A 334 8.84 -10.06 25.89
N VAL A 335 7.55 -9.73 26.06
CA VAL A 335 7.06 -8.34 26.03
C VAL A 335 7.67 -7.52 27.17
N SER A 336 7.70 -8.07 28.39
CA SER A 336 8.31 -7.40 29.54
C SER A 336 9.80 -7.10 29.31
N THR A 337 10.55 -8.06 28.73
CA THR A 337 11.97 -7.84 28.39
C THR A 337 12.17 -6.82 27.29
N LEU A 338 11.30 -6.79 26.27
CA LEU A 338 11.33 -5.77 25.23
C LEU A 338 10.98 -4.39 25.78
N ALA A 339 10.08 -4.29 26.77
CA ALA A 339 9.76 -3.01 27.41
C ALA A 339 10.94 -2.39 28.16
N ARG A 340 11.82 -3.21 28.72
CA ARG A 340 13.02 -2.74 29.44
C ARG A 340 14.06 -2.07 28.54
N ILE A 341 14.00 -2.26 27.22
CA ILE A 341 14.93 -1.60 26.29
C ILE A 341 14.82 -0.08 26.33
N PHE A 342 13.68 0.46 26.78
CA PHE A 342 13.46 1.90 26.92
C PHE A 342 14.04 2.49 28.21
N GLU A 343 14.37 1.65 29.21
CA GLU A 343 15.11 2.07 30.41
C GLU A 343 16.62 1.98 30.19
N GLU A 344 17.06 1.07 29.33
CA GLU A 344 18.47 0.93 28.93
C GLU A 344 18.89 2.07 27.98
N ALA A 345 20.19 2.41 27.98
CA ALA A 345 20.73 3.35 27.01
C ALA A 345 20.58 2.78 25.58
N PHE A 346 20.20 3.64 24.63
CA PHE A 346 19.95 3.33 23.21
C PHE A 346 21.25 3.01 22.45
N THR A 347 21.87 1.89 22.81
CA THR A 347 23.15 1.40 22.24
C THR A 347 22.95 0.42 21.09
N ARG A 348 21.77 -0.21 21.00
CA ARG A 348 21.48 -1.27 20.03
C ARG A 348 21.20 -0.71 18.63
N PRO A 349 21.61 -1.40 17.55
CA PRO A 349 21.23 -1.09 16.16
C PRO A 349 19.71 -0.99 15.99
N GLN A 350 19.24 -0.43 14.86
CA GLN A 350 17.82 -0.50 14.51
C GLN A 350 17.38 -1.97 14.45
N TYR A 351 16.20 -2.25 15.00
CA TYR A 351 15.60 -3.58 14.93
C TYR A 351 15.06 -3.82 13.53
N ASN A 352 15.30 -5.01 12.99
CA ASN A 352 14.65 -5.44 11.76
C ASN A 352 13.19 -5.78 12.05
N MET A 353 12.26 -4.99 11.52
CA MET A 353 10.83 -5.15 11.80
C MET A 353 10.25 -6.45 11.22
N GLU A 354 10.82 -6.98 10.13
CA GLU A 354 10.36 -8.22 9.48
C GLU A 354 10.35 -9.42 10.43
N ASP A 355 11.23 -9.43 11.42
CA ASP A 355 11.32 -10.49 12.42
C ASP A 355 10.16 -10.45 13.42
N PHE A 356 9.50 -9.30 13.59
CA PHE A 356 8.47 -9.08 14.62
C PHE A 356 7.03 -8.97 14.07
N LEU A 357 6.87 -8.71 12.76
CA LEU A 357 5.58 -8.36 12.16
C LEU A 357 4.58 -9.51 12.09
N ASP A 358 5.05 -10.73 11.86
CA ASP A 358 4.22 -11.91 11.56
C ASP A 358 3.93 -12.81 12.80
N HIS A 359 4.16 -12.30 14.01
CA HIS A 359 3.80 -13.02 15.22
C HIS A 359 2.27 -13.11 15.44
N THR A 360 1.84 -14.29 15.86
CA THR A 360 0.46 -14.62 16.22
C THR A 360 0.44 -15.41 17.52
N TYR A 361 -0.74 -15.56 18.15
CA TYR A 361 -0.87 -16.40 19.33
C TYR A 361 -0.42 -17.85 19.06
N GLY A 362 -0.66 -18.37 17.86
CA GLY A 362 -0.20 -19.70 17.46
C GLY A 362 1.32 -19.79 17.47
N THR A 363 2.01 -18.83 16.85
CA THR A 363 3.48 -18.85 16.82
C THR A 363 4.09 -18.64 18.20
N MET A 364 3.52 -17.75 19.03
CA MET A 364 3.97 -17.55 20.42
C MET A 364 3.78 -18.81 21.28
N PHE A 365 2.65 -19.50 21.13
CA PHE A 365 2.41 -20.76 21.84
C PHE A 365 3.37 -21.86 21.37
N GLU A 366 3.60 -21.98 20.07
CA GLU A 366 4.57 -22.92 19.52
C GLU A 366 6.00 -22.64 20.01
N THR A 367 6.38 -21.37 20.16
CA THR A 367 7.71 -21.03 20.68
C THR A 367 7.87 -21.44 22.14
N GLU A 368 6.84 -21.26 22.97
CA GLU A 368 6.88 -21.66 24.38
C GLU A 368 6.87 -23.18 24.54
N THR A 369 6.08 -23.90 23.74
CA THR A 369 6.02 -25.38 23.79
C THR A 369 7.31 -26.04 23.29
N LYS A 370 8.01 -25.42 22.33
CA LYS A 370 9.32 -25.90 21.86
C LYS A 370 10.46 -25.50 22.80
N HIS A 371 10.22 -24.60 23.76
CA HIS A 371 11.24 -24.15 24.68
C HIS A 371 11.65 -25.29 25.61
N LYS A 372 12.96 -25.60 25.64
CA LYS A 372 13.48 -26.66 26.52
C LYS A 372 13.40 -26.18 27.97
N ILE A 373 12.56 -26.84 28.76
CA ILE A 373 12.47 -26.62 30.20
C ILE A 373 13.83 -27.02 30.81
N ARG A 374 14.62 -26.02 31.21
CA ARG A 374 15.96 -26.21 31.79
C ARG A 374 15.91 -26.38 33.32
N LYS A 375 14.84 -25.93 33.96
CA LYS A 375 14.62 -25.99 35.41
C LYS A 375 13.24 -26.56 35.65
N ASP A 376 13.14 -27.50 36.58
CA ASP A 376 11.86 -28.04 37.01
C ASP A 376 10.95 -26.90 37.49
N PRO A 377 9.65 -26.92 37.14
CA PRO A 377 8.72 -25.87 37.55
C PRO A 377 8.62 -25.86 39.08
N VAL A 378 8.69 -24.67 39.66
CA VAL A 378 8.50 -24.49 41.10
C VAL A 378 7.02 -24.72 41.41
N VAL A 379 6.71 -25.82 42.10
CA VAL A 379 5.37 -26.09 42.62
C VAL A 379 5.22 -25.29 43.90
N VAL A 380 4.29 -24.33 43.92
CA VAL A 380 3.87 -23.65 45.15
C VAL A 380 2.87 -24.58 45.82
N GLU A 381 3.11 -24.94 47.09
CA GLU A 381 2.16 -25.73 47.87
C GLU A 381 0.81 -24.99 47.96
N GLU A 382 -0.27 -25.67 47.59
CA GLU A 382 -1.61 -25.10 47.55
C GLU A 382 -2.12 -24.78 48.97
N PRO A 383 -2.87 -23.67 49.16
CA PRO A 383 -3.63 -23.47 50.39
C PRO A 383 -4.73 -24.55 50.49
N SER A 384 -4.81 -25.22 51.64
CA SER A 384 -5.60 -26.44 51.90
C SER A 384 -7.14 -26.34 51.78
N HIS A 385 -7.70 -25.29 51.18
CA HIS A 385 -9.13 -24.95 51.26
C HIS A 385 -9.87 -24.69 49.95
N GLU A 386 -9.30 -24.97 48.77
CA GLU A 386 -9.94 -24.52 47.52
C GLU A 386 -10.97 -25.46 46.87
N PHE A 387 -11.15 -26.71 47.30
CA PHE A 387 -12.21 -27.56 46.73
C PHE A 387 -12.83 -28.55 47.76
N THR A 388 -13.72 -28.07 48.63
CA THR A 388 -14.76 -28.93 49.24
C THR A 388 -16.11 -28.61 48.64
N HIS A 389 -16.62 -29.51 47.81
CA HIS A 389 -17.86 -29.43 47.05
C HIS A 389 -19.14 -29.49 47.90
N ASP A 390 -19.06 -29.29 49.22
CA ASP A 390 -20.16 -29.54 50.17
C ASP A 390 -20.85 -28.27 50.70
N GLN A 391 -20.42 -27.06 50.35
CA GLN A 391 -21.07 -25.83 50.83
C GLN A 391 -22.06 -25.18 49.86
N PHE A 392 -22.21 -25.71 48.64
CA PHE A 392 -23.09 -25.09 47.62
C PHE A 392 -24.58 -25.47 47.70
N TRP A 393 -24.96 -26.42 48.56
CA TRP A 393 -26.37 -26.86 48.71
C TRP A 393 -27.02 -26.47 50.05
N MET A 394 -26.39 -25.62 50.86
CA MET A 394 -26.90 -25.29 52.20
C MET A 394 -27.58 -23.92 52.31
N TYR A 395 -28.24 -23.45 51.25
CA TYR A 395 -29.27 -22.40 51.35
C TYR A 395 -30.30 -22.58 50.23
N SER A 396 -31.13 -23.63 50.37
CA SER A 396 -32.50 -23.66 49.83
C SER A 396 -33.47 -23.18 50.90
#